data_AF-A0A7W8SBH6-F1
#
_entry.id   AF-A0A7W8SBH6-F1
#
_cell.length_a   1.000
_cell.length_b   1.000
_cell.length_c   1.000
_cell.angle_alpha   90.00
_cell.angle_beta   90.00
_cell.angle_gamma   90.00
#
_symmetry.space_group_name_H-M   'P 1'
#
loop_
_entity.id
_entity.type
_entity.pdbx_description
1 polymer ?
#
loop_
_entity_poly.entity_id
_entity_poly.type
_entity_poly.pdbx_seq_one_letter_code
_entity_poly.pdbx_strand_id
1 'polypeptide(L)' 'MDEIVDWLGFYNSRRLHSTLDYVSPMTFEKNWFAAQHGRAA' A
#
# COMPACT_ATOMS: atom_id res chain seq x y z
N MET A 1 -3.64 22.92 1.98
CA MET A 1 -4.00 21.85 1.02
C MET A 1 -2.83 20.92 0.79
N ASP A 2 -1.62 21.47 0.60
CA ASP A 2 -0.38 20.70 0.37
C ASP A 2 -0.05 19.68 1.49
N GLU A 3 -0.10 20.10 2.75
CA GLU A 3 0.23 19.24 3.91
C GLU A 3 -0.61 17.96 4.02
N ILE A 4 -1.90 18.03 3.63
CA ILE A 4 -2.78 16.85 3.65
C ILE A 4 -2.41 15.91 2.51
N VAL A 5 -2.07 16.44 1.33
CA VAL A 5 -1.64 15.65 0.18
C VAL A 5 -0.28 15.01 0.46
N ASP A 6 0.65 15.74 1.05
CA ASP A 6 1.95 15.22 1.49
C ASP A 6 1.78 14.12 2.55
N TRP A 7 0.93 14.34 3.54
CA TRP A 7 0.65 13.36 4.57
C TRP A 7 0.00 12.10 3.99
N LEU A 8 -0.97 12.24 3.08
CA LEU A 8 -1.59 11.11 2.39
C LEU A 8 -0.57 10.35 1.53
N GLY A 9 0.31 11.07 0.83
CA GLY A 9 1.39 10.49 0.04
C GLY A 9 2.34 9.65 0.91
N PHE A 10 2.77 10.21 2.04
CA PHE A 10 3.59 9.50 3.03
C PHE A 10 2.86 8.27 3.61
N TYR A 11 1.62 8.45 4.06
CA TYR A 11 0.83 7.41 4.70
C TYR A 11 0.63 6.21 3.77
N ASN A 12 0.21 6.46 2.54
CA ASN A 12 -0.10 5.39 1.59
C ASN A 12 1.16 4.67 1.07
N SER A 13 2.30 5.37 0.95
CA SER A 13 3.49 4.82 0.28
C SER A 13 4.63 4.39 1.21
N ARG A 14 4.70 4.91 2.44
CA ARG A 14 5.86 4.72 3.33
C ARG A 14 5.51 4.23 4.73
N ARG A 15 4.33 4.58 5.27
CA ARG A 15 3.96 4.18 6.63
C ARG A 15 3.77 2.66 6.68
N LEU A 16 4.44 1.99 7.63
CA LEU A 16 4.28 0.56 7.87
C LEU A 16 3.13 0.28 8.82
N HIS A 17 2.39 -0.80 8.56
CA HIS A 17 1.25 -1.21 9.37
C HIS A 17 1.40 -2.67 9.80
N SER A 18 1.34 -2.94 11.10
CA SER A 18 1.43 -4.30 11.65
C SER A 18 0.28 -5.21 11.15
N THR A 19 -0.91 -4.65 10.94
CA THR A 19 -2.06 -5.35 10.34
C THR A 19 -1.82 -5.76 8.88
N LEU A 20 -0.91 -5.07 8.19
CA LEU A 20 -0.52 -5.35 6.81
C LEU A 20 0.83 -6.07 6.75
N ASP A 21 1.17 -6.87 7.76
CA ASP A 21 2.44 -7.60 7.83
C ASP A 21 3.67 -6.67 7.67
N TYR A 22 3.59 -5.50 8.28
CA TYR A 22 4.62 -4.46 8.23
C TYR A 22 4.97 -3.97 6.82
N VAL A 23 4.00 -3.93 5.90
CA VAL A 23 4.12 -3.19 4.63
C VAL A 23 3.25 -1.93 4.59
N SER A 24 3.50 -1.07 3.60
CA SER A 24 2.64 0.10 3.33
C SER A 24 1.32 -0.29 2.69
N PRO A 25 0.25 0.54 2.82
CA PRO A 25 -1.03 0.29 2.15
C PRO A 25 -0.89 0.07 0.65
N MET A 26 -0.10 0.90 -0.04
CA MET A 26 0.14 0.75 -1.48
C MET A 26 0.91 -0.54 -1.82
N THR A 27 1.87 -0.96 -0.99
CA THR A 27 2.58 -2.23 -1.19
C THR A 27 1.64 -3.41 -1.00
N PHE A 28 0.77 -3.38 0.00
CA PHE A 28 -0.22 -4.42 0.25
C PHE A 28 -1.15 -4.60 -0.96
N GLU A 29 -1.70 -3.52 -1.50
CA GLU A 29 -2.56 -3.57 -2.70
C GLU A 29 -1.82 -4.14 -3.92
N LYS A 30 -0.59 -3.70 -4.19
CA LYS A 30 0.23 -4.22 -5.30
C LYS A 30 0.46 -5.72 -5.17
N ASN A 31 0.79 -6.19 -3.98
CA ASN A 31 0.99 -7.62 -3.71
C ASN A 31 -0.31 -8.41 -3.93
N TRP A 32 -1.45 -7.85 -3.49
CA TRP A 32 -2.76 -8.45 -3.70
C TRP A 32 -3.11 -8.57 -5.19
N PHE A 33 -2.94 -7.49 -5.98
CA PHE A 33 -3.16 -7.53 -7.42
C PHE A 33 -2.26 -8.55 -8.13
N ALA A 34 -0.96 -8.59 -7.79
CA ALA A 34 -0.03 -9.56 -8.35
C ALA A 34 -0.44 -11.01 -8.05
N ALA A 35 -0.87 -11.28 -6.81
CA ALA A 35 -1.36 -12.60 -6.42
C ALA A 35 -2.66 -12.99 -7.14
N GLN A 36 -3.54 -12.03 -7.43
CA GLN A 36 -4.74 -12.29 -8.22
C GLN A 36 -4.41 -12.58 -9.68
N HIS A 37 -3.51 -11.82 -10.31
CA HIS A 37 -3.08 -12.09 -11.69
C HIS A 37 -2.42 -13.45 -11.83
N GLY A 38 -1.61 -13.88 -10.86
CA GLY A 38 -1.02 -15.22 -10.86
C GLY A 38 -2.03 -16.36 -10.67
N ARG A 39 -3.22 -16.09 -10.12
CA ARG A 39 -4.31 -17.08 -9.96
C ARG A 39 -5.23 -17.17 -11.18
N ALA A 40 -5.23 -16.17 -12.05
CA ALA A 40 -6.07 -16.13 -13.24
C ALA A 40 -5.38 -16.73 -14.49
N ALA A 41 -4.11 -17.15 -14.37
CA ALA A 41 -3.28 -17.74 -15.42
C ALA A 41 -3.22 -19.27 -15.32
#